data_AF-A0A967WT85-F1
#
_entry.id   AF-A0A967WT85-F1
#
_cell.length_a   1.000
_cell.length_b   1.000
_cell.length_c   1.000
_cell.angle_alpha   90.00
_cell.angle_beta   90.00
_cell.angle_gamma   90.00
#
_symmetry.space_group_name_H-M   'P 1'
#
loop_
_entity.id
_entity.type
_entity.pdbx_description
1 polymer ?
#
loop_
_entity_poly.entity_id
_entity_poly.type
_entity_poly.pdbx_seq_one_letter_code
_entity_poly.pdbx_strand_id
1 'polypeptide(L)'
;MNESDKQTIEGALPSHPAQDGALRQMDLRTWQEQLLRGVLLAAAIVGLLAAVAGTYDAYVYEQHWIIPLYWAAYSLVVVLYLWKRAPYVLRAGAIVALVYVLGFTQLLEDGVGGSAQIFLLTVPFLAGIFWGRRVSLFALLFVATTMAGFGWVYSTGMLVIPENPTTAEPSRWIAGTVVLFLMGVLMVVSLDYLLSRLTTALSESRRLVRALEEQRGQLEEQVAERTADLASRSAQLEAAAQVAREAAGIRDVERLLEETVNLISDRFGFYHTGLFLLDQDGEYAVLRAASSEGGRRMLARGHRLRVGQEG
;
A
#
# COMPACT_ATOMS: atom_id res chain seq x y z
N MET A 1 27.85 20.15 -28.90
CA MET A 1 27.59 19.76 -27.50
C MET A 1 26.60 20.78 -26.96
N ASN A 2 25.31 20.44 -27.01
CA ASN A 2 24.20 21.40 -26.90
C ASN A 2 23.66 21.40 -25.46
N GLU A 3 23.35 22.58 -24.91
CA GLU A 3 22.90 22.80 -23.52
C GLU A 3 21.52 22.16 -23.19
N SER A 4 20.89 21.50 -24.16
CA SER A 4 19.63 20.77 -24.03
C SER A 4 19.72 19.46 -23.22
N ASP A 5 20.93 18.95 -22.96
CA ASP A 5 21.13 17.65 -22.29
C ASP A 5 21.27 17.74 -20.76
N LYS A 6 21.19 18.95 -20.19
CA LYS A 6 21.35 19.16 -18.75
C LYS A 6 20.06 19.07 -17.92
N GLN A 7 18.89 18.94 -18.55
CA GLN A 7 17.61 18.92 -17.84
C GLN A 7 17.00 17.52 -17.59
N THR A 8 17.63 16.44 -18.08
CA THR A 8 17.07 15.07 -17.94
C THR A 8 17.58 14.33 -16.70
N ILE A 9 18.38 14.98 -15.84
CA ILE A 9 18.94 14.39 -14.60
C ILE A 9 18.56 15.22 -13.36
N GLU A 10 17.37 15.80 -13.32
CA GLU A 10 16.74 16.12 -12.03
C GLU A 10 16.04 14.87 -11.52
N GLY A 11 16.73 14.21 -10.59
CA GLY A 11 16.36 12.91 -10.06
C GLY A 11 14.95 12.88 -9.50
N ALA A 12 14.20 11.87 -9.96
CA ALA A 12 13.30 11.13 -9.10
C ALA A 12 14.12 10.61 -7.90
N LEU A 13 14.27 11.46 -6.88
CA LEU A 13 14.78 11.07 -5.58
C LEU A 13 13.93 9.88 -5.11
N PRO A 14 14.52 8.73 -4.77
CA PRO A 14 13.77 7.67 -4.12
C PRO A 14 13.19 8.24 -2.83
N SER A 15 11.87 8.11 -2.65
CA SER A 15 11.20 8.49 -1.41
C SER A 15 11.98 7.87 -0.24
N HIS A 16 12.49 8.72 0.66
CA HIS A 16 13.26 8.25 1.80
C HIS A 16 12.35 7.32 2.63
N PRO A 17 12.79 6.10 3.01
CA PRO A 17 11.97 5.14 3.78
C PRO A 17 11.46 5.71 5.12
N ALA A 18 12.10 6.77 5.63
CA ALA A 18 11.64 7.51 6.81
C ALA A 18 10.39 8.38 6.54
N GLN A 19 10.23 8.96 5.34
CA GLN A 19 9.04 9.73 4.96
C GLN A 19 7.85 8.80 4.73
N ASP A 20 8.04 7.65 4.06
CA ASP A 20 6.98 6.66 3.83
C ASP A 20 6.48 6.04 5.16
N GLY A 21 7.38 5.82 6.12
CA GLY A 21 7.02 5.38 7.46
C GLY A 21 6.20 6.41 8.25
N ALA A 22 6.54 7.69 8.15
CA ALA A 22 5.82 8.78 8.82
C ALA A 22 4.42 9.01 8.21
N LEU A 23 4.30 8.94 6.89
CA LEU A 23 3.02 9.06 6.17
C LEU A 23 2.07 7.91 6.54
N ARG A 24 2.56 6.66 6.55
CA ARG A 24 1.77 5.50 7.03
C ARG A 24 1.32 5.63 8.48
N GLN A 25 2.18 6.14 9.36
CA GLN A 25 1.81 6.33 10.77
C GLN A 25 0.75 7.42 10.95
N MET A 26 0.79 8.48 10.14
CA MET A 26 -0.24 9.53 10.15
C MET A 26 -1.58 9.00 9.66
N ASP A 27 -1.61 8.22 8.57
CA ASP A 27 -2.84 7.60 8.06
C ASP A 27 -3.45 6.59 9.03
N LEU A 28 -2.62 5.83 9.75
CA LEU A 28 -3.11 4.89 10.76
C LEU A 28 -3.79 5.62 11.93
N ARG A 29 -3.23 6.74 12.39
CA ARG A 29 -3.80 7.52 13.50
C ARG A 29 -5.10 8.21 13.11
N THR A 30 -5.19 8.78 11.92
CA THR A 30 -6.41 9.45 11.45
C THR A 30 -7.57 8.46 11.34
N TRP A 31 -7.33 7.27 10.80
CA TRP A 31 -8.33 6.20 10.72
C TRP A 31 -8.78 5.67 12.08
N GLN A 32 -7.86 5.47 13.03
CA GLN A 32 -8.20 5.06 14.40
C GLN A 32 -9.07 6.10 15.12
N GLU A 33 -8.81 7.39 14.90
CA GLU A 33 -9.65 8.46 15.44
C GLU A 33 -11.04 8.50 14.81
N GLN A 34 -11.15 8.24 13.51
CA GLN A 34 -12.45 8.17 12.83
C GLN A 34 -13.31 7.03 13.38
N LEU A 35 -12.72 5.84 13.56
CA LEU A 35 -13.41 4.72 14.20
C LEU A 35 -13.92 5.09 15.60
N LEU A 36 -13.02 5.61 16.44
CA LEU A 36 -13.36 5.95 17.82
C LEU A 36 -14.50 6.98 17.88
N ARG A 37 -14.51 7.95 16.94
CA ARG A 37 -15.61 8.90 16.80
C ARG A 37 -16.91 8.22 16.37
N GLY A 38 -16.85 7.28 15.43
CA GLY A 38 -18.02 6.50 15.01
C GLY A 38 -18.61 5.67 16.15
N VAL A 39 -17.75 4.98 16.90
CA VAL A 39 -18.12 4.22 18.12
C VAL A 39 -18.75 5.12 19.17
N LEU A 40 -18.13 6.27 19.47
CA LEU A 40 -18.67 7.23 20.43
C LEU A 40 -19.99 7.85 19.99
N LEU A 41 -20.15 8.14 18.69
CA LEU A 41 -21.40 8.67 18.14
C LEU A 41 -22.53 7.64 18.25
N ALA A 42 -22.27 6.40 17.84
CA ALA A 42 -23.22 5.30 17.98
C ALA A 42 -23.61 5.07 19.45
N ALA A 43 -22.61 5.06 20.34
CA ALA A 43 -22.82 4.94 21.77
C ALA A 43 -23.59 6.13 22.36
N ALA A 44 -23.38 7.35 21.88
CA ALA A 44 -24.11 8.53 22.35
C ALA A 44 -25.58 8.53 21.89
N ILE A 45 -25.87 8.05 20.67
CA ILE A 45 -27.24 7.99 20.15
C ILE A 45 -28.02 6.87 20.85
N VAL A 46 -27.50 5.65 20.80
CA VAL A 46 -28.21 4.47 21.33
C VAL A 46 -28.09 4.38 22.85
N GLY A 47 -26.99 4.86 23.43
CA GLY A 47 -26.77 4.88 24.88
C GLY A 47 -27.74 5.80 25.63
N LEU A 48 -28.28 6.84 25.00
CA LEU A 48 -29.36 7.64 25.59
C LEU A 48 -30.61 6.78 25.80
N LEU A 49 -31.00 6.02 24.77
CA LEU A 49 -32.13 5.10 24.85
C LEU A 49 -31.88 4.02 25.91
N ALA A 50 -30.66 3.49 25.98
CA ALA A 50 -30.27 2.50 26.98
C ALA A 50 -30.34 3.07 28.40
N ALA A 51 -29.88 4.31 28.63
CA ALA A 51 -29.93 4.96 29.94
C ALA A 51 -31.37 5.24 30.38
N VAL A 52 -32.24 5.67 29.46
CA VAL A 52 -33.67 5.89 29.74
C VAL A 52 -34.37 4.57 30.06
N ALA A 53 -34.17 3.54 29.22
CA ALA A 53 -34.76 2.21 29.43
C ALA A 53 -34.28 1.58 30.75
N GLY A 54 -32.97 1.64 31.03
CA GLY A 54 -32.38 1.14 32.27
C GLY A 54 -32.80 1.93 33.51
N THR A 55 -33.04 3.24 33.39
CA THR A 55 -33.58 4.05 34.50
C THR A 55 -35.01 3.65 34.83
N TYR A 56 -35.85 3.44 33.80
CA TYR A 56 -37.22 2.98 34.00
C TYR A 56 -37.25 1.60 34.66
N ASP A 57 -36.42 0.68 34.18
CA ASP A 57 -36.27 -0.66 34.74
C ASP A 57 -35.84 -0.60 36.22
N ALA A 58 -34.78 0.14 36.52
CA ALA A 58 -34.25 0.31 37.87
C ALA A 58 -35.26 0.98 38.83
N TYR A 59 -36.11 1.88 38.35
CA TYR A 59 -37.16 2.52 39.16
C TYR A 59 -38.27 1.52 39.52
N VAL A 60 -38.70 0.70 38.55
CA VAL A 60 -39.77 -0.29 38.74
C VAL A 60 -39.38 -1.37 39.74
N TYR A 61 -38.12 -1.81 39.73
CA TYR A 61 -37.62 -2.86 40.64
C TYR A 61 -36.95 -2.31 41.91
N GLU A 62 -37.22 -1.04 42.26
CA GLU A 62 -36.69 -0.35 43.43
C GLU A 62 -35.15 -0.30 43.54
N GLN A 63 -34.44 -0.54 42.43
CA GLN A 63 -32.99 -0.55 42.33
C GLN A 63 -32.40 0.85 42.09
N HIS A 64 -32.75 1.80 42.96
CA HIS A 64 -32.40 3.20 42.79
C HIS A 64 -30.89 3.48 42.76
N TRP A 65 -30.08 2.58 43.32
CA TRP A 65 -28.63 2.75 43.41
C TRP A 65 -27.91 2.65 42.04
N ILE A 66 -28.50 1.99 41.03
CA ILE A 66 -27.89 1.90 39.68
C ILE A 66 -28.26 3.07 38.77
N ILE A 67 -29.35 3.80 39.05
CA ILE A 67 -29.78 4.92 38.20
C ILE A 67 -28.66 5.95 37.97
N PRO A 68 -27.92 6.42 39.01
CA PRO A 68 -26.79 7.32 38.82
C PRO A 68 -25.69 6.74 37.92
N LEU A 69 -25.49 5.42 37.94
CA LEU A 69 -24.47 4.75 37.11
C LEU A 69 -24.80 4.84 35.62
N TYR A 70 -26.06 4.62 35.22
CA TYR A 70 -26.46 4.73 33.82
C TYR A 70 -26.28 6.14 33.26
N TRP A 71 -26.66 7.15 34.05
CA TRP A 71 -26.48 8.55 33.64
C TRP A 71 -25.02 9.00 33.68
N ALA A 72 -24.22 8.51 34.63
CA ALA A 72 -22.78 8.75 34.65
C ALA A 72 -22.08 8.09 33.44
N ALA A 73 -22.46 6.86 33.10
CA ALA A 73 -21.98 6.15 31.92
C ALA A 73 -22.30 6.92 30.62
N TYR A 74 -23.55 7.34 30.47
CA TYR A 74 -23.99 8.13 29.32
C TYR A 74 -23.24 9.46 29.23
N SER A 75 -23.15 10.18 30.35
CA SER A 75 -22.45 11.47 30.41
C SER A 75 -20.97 11.32 30.06
N LEU A 76 -20.32 10.23 30.52
CA LEU A 76 -18.94 9.93 30.16
C LEU A 76 -18.78 9.75 28.65
N VAL A 77 -19.66 9.00 27.98
CA VAL A 77 -19.64 8.85 26.51
C VAL A 77 -19.76 10.19 25.81
N VAL A 78 -20.72 11.03 26.22
CA VAL A 78 -20.94 12.37 25.62
C VAL A 78 -19.73 13.28 25.86
N VAL A 79 -19.17 13.30 27.07
CA VAL A 79 -17.96 14.06 27.38
C VAL A 79 -16.80 13.59 26.51
N LEU A 80 -16.55 12.28 26.43
CA LEU A 80 -15.48 11.72 25.57
C LEU A 80 -15.71 12.00 24.08
N TYR A 81 -16.96 12.11 23.63
CA TYR A 81 -17.29 12.49 22.26
C TYR A 81 -16.95 13.97 21.98
N LEU A 82 -17.38 14.88 22.88
CA LEU A 82 -17.18 16.32 22.74
C LEU A 82 -15.73 16.76 23.02
N TRP A 83 -14.98 15.98 23.79
CA TRP A 83 -13.63 16.32 24.21
C TRP A 83 -12.59 16.07 23.10
N LYS A 84 -12.56 16.98 22.12
CA LYS A 84 -11.69 16.90 20.93
C LYS A 84 -10.18 16.87 21.23
N ARG A 85 -9.76 17.33 22.41
CA ARG A 85 -8.34 17.40 22.82
C ARG A 85 -7.85 16.18 23.60
N ALA A 86 -8.73 15.27 24.02
CA ALA A 86 -8.33 14.13 24.83
C ALA A 86 -7.52 13.11 24.01
N PRO A 87 -6.43 12.54 24.57
CA PRO A 87 -5.60 11.59 23.85
C PRO A 87 -6.38 10.32 23.51
N TYR A 88 -6.09 9.74 22.34
CA TYR A 88 -6.75 8.54 21.82
C TYR A 88 -6.82 7.40 22.84
N VAL A 89 -5.70 7.09 23.50
CA VAL A 89 -5.57 5.99 24.46
C VAL A 89 -6.53 6.16 25.65
N LEU A 90 -6.72 7.39 26.13
CA LEU A 90 -7.64 7.67 27.24
C LEU A 90 -9.09 7.44 26.82
N ARG A 91 -9.49 7.96 25.65
CA ARG A 91 -10.86 7.86 25.15
C ARG A 91 -11.24 6.41 24.82
N ALA A 92 -10.38 5.71 24.10
CA ALA A 92 -10.54 4.29 23.81
C ALA A 92 -10.58 3.47 25.11
N GLY A 93 -9.64 3.74 26.03
CA GLY A 93 -9.52 3.07 27.33
C GLY A 93 -10.79 3.21 28.15
N ALA A 94 -11.30 4.43 28.27
CA ALA A 94 -12.50 4.74 29.01
C ALA A 94 -13.74 4.05 28.43
N ILE A 95 -13.89 3.96 27.10
CA ILE A 95 -15.01 3.22 26.50
C ILE A 95 -14.93 1.73 26.81
N VAL A 96 -13.77 1.10 26.64
CA VAL A 96 -13.62 -0.33 26.92
C VAL A 96 -13.83 -0.64 28.40
N ALA A 97 -13.27 0.20 29.28
CA ALA A 97 -13.51 0.10 30.71
C ALA A 97 -14.99 0.29 31.06
N LEU A 98 -15.67 1.24 30.41
CA LEU A 98 -17.10 1.47 30.62
C LEU A 98 -17.93 0.25 30.24
N VAL A 99 -17.70 -0.33 29.06
CA VAL A 99 -18.39 -1.56 28.62
C VAL A 99 -18.13 -2.72 29.59
N TYR A 100 -16.90 -2.86 30.09
CA TYR A 100 -16.60 -3.88 31.10
C TYR A 100 -17.32 -3.63 32.42
N VAL A 101 -17.28 -2.40 32.95
CA VAL A 101 -17.94 -2.05 34.23
C VAL A 101 -19.44 -2.28 34.14
N LEU A 102 -20.10 -1.86 33.05
CA LEU A 102 -21.52 -2.11 32.83
C LEU A 102 -21.84 -3.61 32.73
N GLY A 103 -21.00 -4.39 32.06
CA GLY A 103 -21.15 -5.85 32.00
C GLY A 103 -20.97 -6.51 33.37
N PHE A 104 -20.02 -6.02 34.17
CA PHE A 104 -19.77 -6.50 35.53
C PHE A 104 -20.92 -6.18 36.48
N THR A 105 -21.49 -4.97 36.41
CA THR A 105 -22.66 -4.61 37.24
C THR A 105 -23.86 -5.46 36.87
N GLN A 106 -24.11 -5.69 35.58
CA GLN A 106 -25.17 -6.61 35.12
C GLN A 106 -24.96 -8.05 35.64
N LEU A 107 -23.70 -8.50 35.77
CA LEU A 107 -23.38 -9.83 36.32
C LEU A 107 -23.62 -9.92 37.84
N LEU A 108 -23.50 -8.80 38.56
CA LEU A 108 -23.82 -8.73 39.99
C LEU A 108 -25.32 -8.71 40.25
N GLU A 109 -26.09 -8.07 39.36
CA GLU A 109 -27.53 -7.86 39.54
C GLU A 109 -28.35 -9.03 39.00
N ASP A 110 -28.10 -9.42 37.74
CA ASP A 110 -28.90 -10.41 37.02
C ASP A 110 -28.17 -11.76 36.87
N GLY A 111 -26.90 -11.83 37.28
CA GLY A 111 -26.06 -12.99 37.05
C GLY A 111 -25.92 -13.32 35.58
N VAL A 112 -26.01 -14.62 35.27
CA VAL A 112 -25.92 -15.13 33.89
C VAL A 112 -27.24 -14.95 33.12
N GLY A 113 -28.36 -14.70 33.81
CA GLY A 113 -29.68 -14.56 33.19
C GLY A 113 -29.92 -13.22 32.49
N GLY A 114 -29.11 -12.20 32.81
CA GLY A 114 -29.20 -10.86 32.21
C GLY A 114 -28.33 -10.65 30.98
N SER A 115 -28.02 -9.38 30.69
CA SER A 115 -27.30 -8.97 29.45
C SER A 115 -25.77 -8.95 29.60
N ALA A 116 -25.23 -9.36 30.75
CA ALA A 116 -23.81 -9.26 31.10
C ALA A 116 -22.88 -9.91 30.06
N GLN A 117 -23.25 -11.06 29.50
CA GLN A 117 -22.46 -11.78 28.51
C GLN A 117 -22.20 -10.97 27.24
N ILE A 118 -23.16 -10.14 26.82
CA ILE A 118 -23.07 -9.35 25.59
C ILE A 118 -22.04 -8.22 25.77
N PHE A 119 -22.06 -7.54 26.91
CA PHE A 119 -21.06 -6.53 27.26
C PHE A 119 -19.67 -7.14 27.34
N LEU A 120 -19.54 -8.25 28.08
CA LEU A 120 -18.27 -8.94 28.27
C LEU A 120 -17.68 -9.48 26.96
N LEU A 121 -18.52 -9.96 26.03
CA LEU A 121 -18.08 -10.37 24.70
C LEU A 121 -17.60 -9.19 23.84
N THR A 122 -18.20 -8.02 24.02
CA THR A 122 -17.84 -6.80 23.24
C THR A 122 -16.47 -6.25 23.66
N VAL A 123 -16.05 -6.46 24.91
CA VAL A 123 -14.77 -5.96 25.46
C VAL A 123 -13.54 -6.46 24.68
N PRO A 124 -13.32 -7.78 24.46
CA PRO A 124 -12.18 -8.26 23.67
C PRO A 124 -12.15 -7.75 22.23
N PHE A 125 -13.32 -7.54 21.60
CA PHE A 125 -13.41 -6.99 20.25
C PHE A 125 -12.91 -5.55 20.19
N LEU A 126 -13.47 -4.67 21.04
CA LEU A 126 -13.02 -3.27 21.12
C LEU A 126 -11.54 -3.17 21.51
N ALA A 127 -11.09 -3.98 22.47
CA ALA A 127 -9.70 -4.04 22.89
C ALA A 127 -8.76 -4.46 21.74
N GLY A 128 -9.18 -5.42 20.92
CA GLY A 128 -8.42 -5.89 19.77
C GLY A 128 -8.29 -4.88 18.65
N ILE A 129 -9.30 -4.03 18.48
CA ILE A 129 -9.26 -3.00 17.44
C ILE A 129 -8.42 -1.80 17.90
N PHE A 130 -8.54 -1.39 19.15
CA PHE A 130 -7.85 -0.21 19.66
C PHE A 130 -6.37 -0.45 20.01
N TRP A 131 -6.03 -1.61 20.58
CA TRP A 131 -4.64 -1.93 20.98
C TRP A 131 -4.09 -3.21 20.35
N GLY A 132 -4.80 -3.83 19.42
CA GLY A 132 -4.33 -4.99 18.68
C GLY A 132 -4.52 -6.32 19.40
N ARG A 133 -4.06 -7.38 18.71
CA ARG A 133 -4.33 -8.78 19.08
C ARG A 133 -3.89 -9.15 20.50
N ARG A 134 -2.74 -8.67 20.97
CA ARG A 134 -2.20 -9.04 22.30
C ARG A 134 -3.14 -8.60 23.41
N VAL A 135 -3.62 -7.35 23.37
CA VAL A 135 -4.54 -6.80 24.37
C VAL A 135 -5.91 -7.47 24.28
N SER A 136 -6.38 -7.79 23.06
CA SER A 136 -7.60 -8.60 22.88
C SER A 136 -7.53 -9.96 23.57
N LEU A 137 -6.42 -10.67 23.43
CA LEU A 137 -6.24 -11.99 24.06
C LEU A 137 -6.20 -11.88 25.58
N PHE A 138 -5.52 -10.87 26.13
CA PHE A 138 -5.55 -10.61 27.56
C PHE A 138 -6.94 -10.24 28.05
N ALA A 139 -7.66 -9.38 27.32
CA ALA A 139 -9.04 -9.03 27.63
C ALA A 139 -9.97 -10.25 27.59
N LEU A 140 -9.80 -11.15 26.63
CA LEU A 140 -10.55 -12.39 26.54
C LEU A 140 -10.28 -13.31 27.73
N LEU A 141 -9.01 -13.50 28.10
CA LEU A 141 -8.64 -14.29 29.27
C LEU A 141 -9.19 -13.67 30.56
N PHE A 142 -9.13 -12.34 30.67
CA PHE A 142 -9.63 -11.59 31.82
C PHE A 142 -11.16 -11.70 31.95
N VAL A 143 -11.89 -11.58 30.85
CA VAL A 143 -13.34 -11.80 30.80
C VAL A 143 -13.69 -13.25 31.15
N ALA A 144 -12.96 -14.23 30.61
CA ALA A 144 -13.18 -15.64 30.93
C ALA A 144 -12.92 -15.94 32.41
N THR A 145 -11.89 -15.34 32.99
CA THR A 145 -11.57 -15.45 34.43
C THR A 145 -12.66 -14.80 35.27
N THR A 146 -13.17 -13.63 34.85
CA THR A 146 -14.30 -12.95 35.52
C THR A 146 -15.52 -13.88 35.53
N MET A 147 -15.86 -14.48 34.38
CA MET A 147 -16.99 -15.39 34.27
C MET A 147 -16.82 -16.66 35.13
N ALA A 148 -15.62 -17.26 35.12
CA ALA A 148 -15.32 -18.43 35.94
C ALA A 148 -15.38 -18.11 37.45
N GLY A 149 -14.86 -16.95 37.85
CA GLY A 149 -14.92 -16.47 39.23
C GLY A 149 -16.35 -16.29 39.72
N PHE A 150 -17.20 -15.59 38.95
CA PHE A 150 -18.62 -15.44 39.29
C PHE A 150 -19.37 -16.78 39.28
N GLY A 151 -19.10 -17.66 38.30
CA GLY A 151 -19.67 -19.00 38.27
C GLY A 151 -19.34 -19.78 39.54
N TRP A 152 -18.10 -19.70 40.02
CA TRP A 152 -17.68 -20.32 41.27
C TRP A 152 -18.38 -19.69 42.49
N VAL A 153 -18.43 -18.36 42.59
CA VAL A 153 -19.09 -17.65 43.70
C VAL A 153 -20.60 -17.92 43.77
N TYR A 154 -21.30 -17.98 42.63
CA TYR A 154 -22.71 -18.35 42.57
C TYR A 154 -22.92 -19.84 42.89
N SER A 155 -22.03 -20.73 42.41
CA SER A 155 -22.13 -22.18 42.68
C SER A 155 -21.96 -22.56 44.15
N THR A 156 -21.22 -21.76 44.91
CA THR A 156 -20.98 -21.95 46.35
C THR A 156 -22.07 -21.31 47.22
N GLY A 157 -23.03 -20.61 46.61
CA GLY A 157 -24.12 -19.90 47.31
C GLY A 157 -23.64 -18.67 48.09
N MET A 158 -22.42 -18.19 47.85
CA MET A 158 -21.88 -17.01 48.52
C MET A 158 -22.56 -15.72 48.03
N LEU A 159 -22.94 -15.68 46.75
CA LEU A 159 -23.89 -14.71 46.20
C LEU A 159 -25.18 -15.46 45.83
N VAL A 160 -26.32 -14.96 46.31
CA VAL A 160 -27.64 -15.43 45.93
C VAL A 160 -28.37 -14.25 45.32
N ILE A 161 -28.80 -14.41 44.07
CA ILE A 161 -29.60 -13.40 43.40
C ILE A 161 -30.99 -13.46 44.05
N PRO A 162 -31.54 -12.34 44.57
CA PRO A 162 -32.90 -12.32 45.08
C PRO A 162 -33.84 -12.90 44.02
N GLU A 163 -34.80 -13.75 44.41
CA GLU A 163 -35.84 -14.25 43.50
C GLU A 163 -36.59 -13.06 42.91
N ASN A 164 -36.14 -12.59 41.75
CA ASN A 164 -36.82 -11.62 40.95
C ASN A 164 -37.37 -12.41 39.76
N PRO A 165 -38.62 -12.92 39.85
CA PRO A 165 -39.23 -13.54 38.71
C PRO A 165 -39.37 -12.49 37.61
N THR A 166 -39.71 -12.94 36.40
CA THR A 166 -40.24 -12.11 35.30
C THR A 166 -39.27 -11.73 34.18
N THR A 167 -38.71 -12.74 33.51
CA THR A 167 -38.61 -12.68 32.03
C THR A 167 -39.97 -12.47 31.35
N ALA A 168 -41.08 -12.49 32.08
CA ALA A 168 -42.43 -12.22 31.59
C ALA A 168 -42.73 -10.72 31.39
N GLU A 169 -41.96 -9.80 31.99
CA GLU A 169 -42.27 -8.38 31.92
C GLU A 169 -41.74 -7.71 30.64
N PRO A 170 -42.58 -6.97 29.89
CA PRO A 170 -42.16 -6.33 28.63
C PRO A 170 -41.02 -5.31 28.78
N SER A 171 -40.90 -4.62 29.92
CA SER A 171 -39.87 -3.60 30.19
C SER A 171 -38.46 -4.19 30.11
N ARG A 172 -38.23 -5.36 30.71
CA ARG A 172 -36.95 -6.07 30.66
C ARG A 172 -36.55 -6.48 29.25
N TRP A 173 -37.52 -6.94 28.45
CA TRP A 173 -37.28 -7.24 27.04
C TRP A 173 -36.90 -6.00 26.24
N ILE A 174 -37.55 -4.85 26.49
CA ILE A 174 -37.21 -3.59 25.82
C ILE A 174 -35.80 -3.16 26.21
N ALA A 175 -35.48 -3.12 27.51
CA ALA A 175 -34.16 -2.73 27.99
C ALA A 175 -33.05 -3.64 27.44
N GLY A 176 -33.23 -4.96 27.53
CA GLY A 176 -32.31 -5.95 26.96
C GLY A 176 -32.16 -5.83 25.45
N THR A 177 -33.25 -5.54 24.73
CA THR A 177 -33.20 -5.32 23.27
C THR A 177 -32.42 -4.05 22.91
N VAL A 178 -32.62 -2.96 23.64
CA VAL A 178 -31.87 -1.71 23.42
C VAL A 178 -30.39 -1.91 23.70
N VAL A 179 -30.04 -2.63 24.77
CA VAL A 179 -28.65 -2.98 25.10
C VAL A 179 -28.04 -3.89 24.04
N LEU A 180 -28.75 -4.94 23.62
CA LEU A 180 -28.32 -5.83 22.54
C LEU A 180 -28.09 -5.04 21.25
N PHE A 181 -29.00 -4.13 20.90
CA PHE A 181 -28.87 -3.27 19.73
C PHE A 181 -27.66 -2.35 19.85
N LEU A 182 -27.44 -1.71 21.01
CA LEU A 182 -26.25 -0.89 21.26
C LEU A 182 -24.96 -1.69 21.06
N MET A 183 -24.85 -2.86 21.71
CA MET A 183 -23.66 -3.72 21.59
C MET A 183 -23.49 -4.23 20.15
N GLY A 184 -24.59 -4.57 19.48
CA GLY A 184 -24.60 -4.95 18.07
C GLY A 184 -24.07 -3.85 17.16
N VAL A 185 -24.52 -2.60 17.36
CA VAL A 185 -24.01 -1.45 16.59
C VAL A 185 -22.53 -1.23 16.89
N LEU A 186 -22.09 -1.31 18.15
CA LEU A 186 -20.68 -1.21 18.50
C LEU A 186 -19.85 -2.28 17.81
N MET A 187 -20.34 -3.52 17.76
CA MET A 187 -19.67 -4.65 17.10
C MET A 187 -19.67 -4.49 15.57
N VAL A 188 -20.76 -4.01 14.98
CA VAL A 188 -20.87 -3.78 13.52
C VAL A 188 -19.92 -2.66 13.08
N VAL A 189 -19.90 -1.53 13.79
CA VAL A 189 -18.95 -0.43 13.51
C VAL A 189 -17.50 -0.93 13.65
N SER A 190 -17.25 -1.74 14.67
CA SER A 190 -15.97 -2.39 14.91
C SER A 190 -15.55 -3.33 13.78
N LEU A 191 -16.48 -4.16 13.29
CA LEU A 191 -16.23 -5.11 12.21
C LEU A 191 -16.07 -4.42 10.85
N ASP A 192 -16.94 -3.46 10.55
CA ASP A 192 -16.89 -2.63 9.33
C ASP A 192 -15.52 -1.95 9.19
N TYR A 193 -14.97 -1.45 10.29
CA TYR A 193 -13.61 -0.92 10.33
C TYR A 193 -12.55 -1.94 9.96
N LEU A 194 -12.62 -3.15 10.54
CA LEU A 194 -11.65 -4.20 10.26
C LEU A 194 -11.72 -4.63 8.78
N LEU A 195 -12.94 -4.77 8.25
CA LEU A 195 -13.16 -5.13 6.85
C LEU A 195 -12.65 -4.04 5.91
N SER A 196 -13.00 -2.77 6.19
CA SER A 196 -12.53 -1.62 5.42
C SER A 196 -11.00 -1.51 5.43
N ARG A 197 -10.36 -1.73 6.58
CA ARG A 197 -8.90 -1.74 6.68
C ARG A 197 -8.26 -2.84 5.83
N LEU A 198 -8.88 -4.02 5.81
CA LEU A 198 -8.39 -5.17 5.07
C LEU A 198 -8.58 -4.96 3.56
N THR A 199 -9.72 -4.42 3.12
CA THR A 199 -9.96 -4.11 1.70
C THR A 199 -9.02 -3.02 1.20
N THR A 200 -8.80 -1.96 1.98
CA THR A 200 -7.82 -0.92 1.64
C THR A 200 -6.41 -1.50 1.53
N ALA A 201 -5.97 -2.28 2.52
CA ALA A 201 -4.64 -2.91 2.51
C ALA A 201 -4.44 -3.86 1.32
N LEU A 202 -5.46 -4.66 0.98
CA LEU A 202 -5.43 -5.52 -0.20
C LEU A 202 -5.36 -4.71 -1.50
N SER A 203 -6.08 -3.59 -1.58
CA SER A 203 -6.05 -2.73 -2.77
C SER A 203 -4.68 -2.06 -2.97
N GLU A 204 -4.04 -1.62 -1.89
CA GLU A 204 -2.68 -1.06 -1.91
C GLU A 204 -1.66 -2.13 -2.32
N SER A 205 -1.75 -3.33 -1.74
CA SER A 205 -0.89 -4.46 -2.11
C SER A 205 -1.00 -4.81 -3.60
N ARG A 206 -2.21 -4.85 -4.16
CA ARG A 206 -2.42 -5.11 -5.59
C ARG A 206 -1.82 -4.02 -6.47
N ARG A 207 -1.90 -2.75 -6.05
CA ARG A 207 -1.28 -1.62 -6.78
C ARG A 207 0.24 -1.74 -6.80
N LEU A 208 0.86 -2.10 -5.67
CA LEU A 208 2.31 -2.32 -5.59
C LEU A 208 2.76 -3.47 -6.48
N VAL A 209 2.02 -4.58 -6.49
CA VAL A 209 2.32 -5.72 -7.38
C VAL A 209 2.27 -5.29 -8.86
N ARG A 210 1.24 -4.56 -9.27
CA ARG A 210 1.14 -4.05 -10.66
C ARG A 210 2.27 -3.08 -11.00
N ALA A 211 2.62 -2.18 -10.09
CA ALA A 211 3.72 -1.23 -10.31
C ALA A 211 5.06 -1.96 -10.47
N LEU A 212 5.29 -3.03 -9.69
CA LEU A 212 6.48 -3.88 -9.83
C LEU A 212 6.48 -4.64 -11.16
N GLU A 213 5.34 -5.15 -11.61
CA GLU A 213 5.21 -5.83 -12.91
C GLU A 213 5.48 -4.85 -14.07
N GLU A 214 4.94 -3.64 -14.03
CA GLU A 214 5.19 -2.59 -15.04
C GLU A 214 6.67 -2.19 -15.06
N GLN A 215 7.27 -1.93 -13.89
CA GLN A 215 8.68 -1.57 -13.79
C GLN A 215 9.59 -2.70 -14.30
N ARG A 216 9.24 -3.95 -14.00
CA ARG A 216 9.96 -5.11 -14.51
C ARG A 216 9.86 -5.20 -16.04
N GLY A 217 8.67 -5.02 -16.60
CA GLY A 217 8.47 -5.02 -18.05
C GLY A 217 9.29 -3.93 -18.75
N GLN A 218 9.30 -2.72 -18.20
CA GLN A 218 10.12 -1.61 -18.72
C GLN A 218 11.62 -1.90 -18.66
N LEU A 219 12.09 -2.50 -17.56
CA LEU A 219 13.50 -2.90 -17.42
C LEU A 219 13.87 -4.00 -18.41
N GLU A 220 12.99 -5.00 -18.61
CA GLU A 220 13.21 -6.07 -19.58
C GLU A 220 13.29 -5.51 -21.01
N GLU A 221 12.43 -4.55 -21.38
CA GLU A 221 12.47 -3.86 -22.67
C GLU A 221 13.76 -3.06 -22.86
N GLN A 222 14.15 -2.23 -21.86
CA GLN A 222 15.40 -1.47 -21.91
C GLN A 222 16.64 -2.36 -22.02
N VAL A 223 16.66 -3.49 -21.30
CA VAL A 223 17.75 -4.46 -21.39
C VAL A 223 17.79 -5.10 -22.78
N ALA A 224 16.64 -5.46 -23.35
CA ALA A 224 16.57 -6.03 -24.69
C ALA A 224 17.07 -5.04 -25.75
N GLU A 225 16.63 -3.78 -25.70
CA GLU A 225 17.05 -2.72 -26.62
C GLU A 225 18.57 -2.48 -26.54
N ARG A 226 19.12 -2.31 -25.33
CA ARG A 226 20.57 -2.12 -25.16
C ARG A 226 21.39 -3.32 -25.59
N THR A 227 20.87 -4.53 -25.37
CA THR A 227 21.54 -5.75 -25.81
C THR A 227 21.56 -5.83 -27.34
N ALA A 228 20.48 -5.44 -28.01
CA ALA A 228 20.41 -5.38 -29.47
C ALA A 228 21.35 -4.31 -30.07
N ASP A 229 21.41 -3.10 -29.50
CA ASP A 229 22.35 -2.05 -29.92
C ASP A 229 23.81 -2.49 -29.74
N LEU A 230 24.14 -3.05 -28.57
CA LEU A 230 25.49 -3.59 -28.31
C LEU A 230 25.86 -4.71 -29.29
N ALA A 231 24.93 -5.62 -29.60
CA ALA A 231 25.16 -6.68 -30.57
C ALA A 231 25.43 -6.12 -31.98
N SER A 232 24.67 -5.10 -32.41
CA SER A 232 24.88 -4.43 -33.70
C SER A 232 26.24 -3.76 -33.79
N ARG A 233 26.63 -3.00 -32.76
CA ARG A 233 27.95 -2.35 -32.70
C ARG A 233 29.09 -3.36 -32.67
N SER A 234 28.93 -4.45 -31.92
CA SER A 234 29.91 -5.54 -31.88
C SER A 234 30.12 -6.14 -33.27
N ALA A 235 29.03 -6.40 -34.01
CA ALA A 235 29.10 -6.93 -35.37
C ALA A 235 29.81 -5.95 -36.34
N GLN A 236 29.55 -4.65 -36.22
CA GLN A 236 30.23 -3.63 -37.02
C GLN A 236 31.73 -3.54 -36.71
N LEU A 237 32.11 -3.62 -35.43
CA LEU A 237 33.52 -3.63 -35.03
C LEU A 237 34.25 -4.89 -35.50
N GLU A 238 33.59 -6.05 -35.45
CA GLU A 238 34.14 -7.31 -35.95
C GLU A 238 34.39 -7.24 -37.47
N ALA A 239 33.41 -6.72 -38.23
CA ALA A 239 33.55 -6.48 -39.66
C ALA A 239 34.70 -5.51 -39.98
N ALA A 240 34.79 -4.38 -39.28
CA ALA A 240 35.87 -3.41 -39.46
C ALA A 240 37.24 -4.01 -39.16
N ALA A 241 37.36 -4.77 -38.07
CA ALA A 241 38.61 -5.45 -37.70
C ALA A 241 39.01 -6.51 -38.74
N GLN A 242 38.05 -7.21 -39.34
CA GLN A 242 38.32 -8.16 -40.40
C GLN A 242 38.82 -7.47 -41.68
N VAL A 243 38.16 -6.40 -42.12
CA VAL A 243 38.61 -5.59 -43.27
C VAL A 243 40.03 -5.07 -43.03
N ALA A 244 40.31 -4.53 -41.83
CA ALA A 244 41.64 -4.01 -41.50
C ALA A 244 42.74 -5.09 -41.53
N ARG A 245 42.45 -6.31 -41.04
CA ARG A 245 43.40 -7.43 -41.06
C ARG A 245 43.70 -7.91 -42.48
N GLU A 246 42.68 -8.05 -43.32
CA GLU A 246 42.84 -8.50 -44.71
C GLU A 246 43.58 -7.44 -45.54
N ALA A 247 43.22 -6.16 -45.38
CA ALA A 247 43.90 -5.04 -46.03
C ALA A 247 45.38 -4.92 -45.63
N ALA A 248 45.72 -5.09 -44.35
CA ALA A 248 47.11 -5.02 -43.87
C ALA A 248 48.04 -6.09 -44.47
N GLY A 249 47.49 -7.17 -45.05
CA GLY A 249 48.24 -8.21 -45.74
C GLY A 249 48.71 -7.82 -47.16
N ILE A 250 48.16 -6.74 -47.74
CA ILE A 250 48.38 -6.36 -49.14
C ILE A 250 49.52 -5.33 -49.23
N ARG A 251 50.55 -5.63 -50.02
CA ARG A 251 51.74 -4.76 -50.17
C ARG A 251 51.68 -3.82 -51.38
N ASP A 252 50.74 -4.05 -52.27
CA ASP A 252 50.58 -3.36 -53.55
C ASP A 252 49.46 -2.34 -53.39
N VAL A 253 49.76 -1.05 -53.60
CA VAL A 253 48.84 0.05 -53.28
C VAL A 253 47.59 0.01 -54.17
N GLU A 254 47.74 -0.22 -55.48
CA GLU A 254 46.59 -0.36 -56.38
C GLU A 254 45.69 -1.53 -55.95
N ARG A 255 46.27 -2.71 -55.67
CA ARG A 255 45.49 -3.86 -55.20
C ARG A 255 44.87 -3.65 -53.83
N LEU A 256 45.56 -2.97 -52.92
CA LEU A 256 45.04 -2.64 -51.58
C LEU A 256 43.76 -1.81 -51.70
N LEU A 257 43.77 -0.77 -52.53
CA LEU A 257 42.62 0.12 -52.71
C LEU A 257 41.43 -0.64 -53.31
N GLU A 258 41.67 -1.50 -54.30
CA GLU A 258 40.63 -2.30 -54.97
C GLU A 258 40.05 -3.39 -54.05
N GLU A 259 40.88 -4.16 -53.36
CA GLU A 259 40.42 -5.18 -52.42
C GLU A 259 39.70 -4.55 -51.21
N THR A 260 40.19 -3.41 -50.71
CA THR A 260 39.55 -2.73 -49.56
C THR A 260 38.12 -2.27 -49.89
N VAL A 261 37.85 -1.66 -51.05
CA VAL A 261 36.48 -1.24 -51.41
C VAL A 261 35.54 -2.43 -51.61
N ASN A 262 36.04 -3.54 -52.16
CA ASN A 262 35.27 -4.77 -52.32
C ASN A 262 34.95 -5.40 -50.96
N LEU A 263 35.95 -5.51 -50.08
CA LEU A 263 35.78 -6.02 -48.72
C LEU A 263 34.81 -5.18 -47.88
N ILE A 264 34.85 -3.85 -48.01
CA ILE A 264 33.89 -2.96 -47.35
C ILE A 264 32.47 -3.20 -47.90
N SER A 265 32.32 -3.30 -49.22
CA SER A 265 31.02 -3.60 -49.85
C SER A 265 30.45 -4.92 -49.33
N ASP A 266 31.26 -5.98 -49.33
CA ASP A 266 30.81 -7.33 -49.00
C ASP A 266 30.54 -7.50 -47.50
N ARG A 267 31.40 -6.95 -46.62
CA ARG A 267 31.27 -7.13 -45.16
C ARG A 267 30.22 -6.23 -44.53
N PHE A 268 30.00 -5.03 -45.06
CA PHE A 268 28.98 -4.12 -44.56
C PHE A 268 27.68 -4.14 -45.38
N GLY A 269 27.64 -4.89 -46.49
CA GLY A 269 26.46 -5.02 -47.35
C GLY A 269 26.13 -3.75 -48.14
N PHE A 270 27.09 -2.86 -48.34
CA PHE A 270 26.88 -1.64 -49.12
C PHE A 270 26.82 -1.95 -50.62
N TYR A 271 25.84 -1.35 -51.31
CA TYR A 271 25.68 -1.48 -52.77
C TYR A 271 26.89 -0.94 -53.55
N HIS A 272 27.50 0.14 -53.05
CA HIS A 272 28.63 0.78 -53.69
C HIS A 272 29.57 1.38 -52.64
N THR A 273 30.85 1.08 -52.77
CA THR A 273 31.94 1.72 -52.04
C THR A 273 32.89 2.33 -53.07
N GLY A 274 33.18 3.62 -52.93
CA GLY A 274 34.16 4.34 -53.74
C GLY A 274 35.23 4.96 -52.85
N LEU A 275 36.50 4.81 -53.21
CA LEU A 275 37.63 5.37 -52.48
C LEU A 275 38.30 6.45 -53.31
N PHE A 276 38.32 7.66 -52.78
CA PHE A 276 38.92 8.84 -53.40
C PHE A 276 40.22 9.20 -52.69
N LEU A 277 41.24 9.60 -53.46
CA LEU A 277 42.45 10.21 -52.93
C LEU A 277 42.54 11.65 -53.41
N LEU A 278 43.05 12.55 -52.57
CA LEU A 278 43.32 13.92 -52.96
C LEU A 278 44.48 13.97 -53.97
N ASP A 279 44.39 14.90 -54.92
CA ASP A 279 45.52 15.26 -55.77
C ASP A 279 46.60 16.02 -54.97
N GLN A 280 47.76 16.26 -55.60
CA GLN A 280 48.91 16.86 -54.91
C GLN A 280 48.65 18.29 -54.44
N ASP A 281 47.76 19.01 -55.14
CA ASP A 281 47.38 20.39 -54.84
C ASP A 281 46.20 20.48 -53.86
N GLY A 282 45.56 19.35 -53.53
CA GLY A 282 44.40 19.25 -52.64
C GLY A 282 43.12 19.86 -53.22
N GLU A 283 43.07 20.12 -54.53
CA GLU A 283 41.96 20.80 -55.19
C GLU A 283 40.88 19.81 -55.66
N TYR A 284 41.27 18.56 -55.94
CA TYR A 284 40.38 17.50 -56.42
C TYR A 284 40.49 16.20 -55.61
N ALA A 285 39.35 15.59 -55.31
CA ALA A 285 39.23 14.21 -54.87
C ALA A 285 39.09 13.31 -56.12
N VAL A 286 40.09 12.48 -56.39
CA VAL A 286 40.14 11.58 -57.56
C VAL A 286 39.72 10.18 -57.13
N LEU A 287 38.74 9.59 -57.82
CA LEU A 287 38.32 8.21 -57.56
C LEU A 287 39.47 7.26 -57.92
N ARG A 288 39.87 6.39 -56.99
CA ARG A 288 41.00 5.46 -57.16
C ARG A 288 40.57 3.99 -57.11
N ALA A 289 39.48 3.67 -56.43
CA ALA A 289 38.88 2.34 -56.43
C ALA A 289 37.37 2.40 -56.26
N ALA A 290 36.65 1.41 -56.80
CA ALA A 290 35.20 1.31 -56.68
C ALA A 290 34.72 -0.14 -56.72
N SER A 291 33.78 -0.53 -55.84
CA SER A 291 33.24 -1.90 -55.79
C SER A 291 32.14 -2.17 -56.82
N SER A 292 31.24 -1.21 -57.03
CA SER A 292 30.10 -1.37 -57.96
C SER A 292 30.50 -1.21 -59.43
N GLU A 293 29.74 -1.81 -60.33
CA GLU A 293 29.94 -1.70 -61.77
C GLU A 293 29.73 -0.27 -62.31
N GLY A 294 28.85 0.51 -61.68
CA GLY A 294 28.69 1.94 -61.95
C GLY A 294 29.93 2.74 -61.55
N GLY A 295 30.47 2.47 -60.36
CA GLY A 295 31.68 3.11 -59.86
C GLY A 295 32.93 2.74 -60.66
N ARG A 296 33.06 1.48 -61.11
CA ARG A 296 34.16 1.06 -62.01
C ARG A 296 34.13 1.80 -63.35
N ARG A 297 32.94 2.08 -63.89
CA ARG A 297 32.79 2.93 -65.09
C ARG A 297 33.18 4.39 -64.83
N MET A 298 32.92 4.91 -63.64
CA MET A 298 33.37 6.25 -63.23
C MET A 298 34.90 6.30 -63.07
N LEU A 299 35.48 5.26 -62.47
CA LEU A 299 36.94 5.11 -62.32
C LEU A 299 37.65 5.12 -63.68
N ALA A 300 37.14 4.34 -64.65
CA ALA A 300 37.67 4.28 -66.02
C ALA A 300 37.60 5.63 -66.77
N ARG A 301 36.70 6.53 -66.35
CA ARG A 301 36.56 7.88 -66.92
C ARG A 301 37.43 8.92 -66.22
N GLY A 302 38.24 8.52 -65.24
CA GLY A 302 39.05 9.44 -64.43
C GLY A 302 38.19 10.39 -63.61
N HIS A 303 37.07 9.91 -63.07
CA HIS A 303 36.13 10.73 -62.31
C HIS A 303 36.82 11.41 -61.12
N ARG A 304 36.64 12.73 -61.03
CA ARG A 304 37.18 13.58 -59.97
C ARG A 304 36.13 14.60 -59.56
N LEU A 305 36.11 14.91 -58.27
CA LEU A 305 35.23 15.90 -57.67
C LEU A 305 36.07 17.03 -57.10
N ARG A 306 35.65 18.28 -57.27
CA ARG A 306 36.35 19.43 -56.68
C ARG A 306 36.06 19.46 -55.18
N VAL A 307 37.10 19.65 -54.36
CA VAL A 307 36.95 19.66 -52.90
C VAL A 307 36.01 20.81 -52.49
N GLY A 308 35.01 20.49 -51.65
CA GLY A 308 34.01 21.46 -51.18
C GLY A 308 32.75 21.59 -52.05
N GLN A 309 32.59 20.78 -53.10
CA GLN A 309 31.34 20.64 -53.84
C GLN A 309 30.75 19.25 -53.61
N GLU A 310 29.43 19.15 -53.36
CA GLU A 310 28.73 17.86 -53.33
C GLU A 310 28.55 17.33 -54.75
N GLY A 311 28.77 16.03 -54.94
CA GLY A 311 28.69 15.32 -56.23
C GLY A 311 27.83 14.07 -56.11
#